data_AF-A0A5C5C8H6-F1
#
_entry.id   AF-A0A5C5C8H6-F1
#
_cell.length_a   1.000
_cell.length_b   1.000
_cell.length_c   1.000
_cell.angle_alpha   90.00
_cell.angle_beta   90.00
_cell.angle_gamma   90.00
#
_symmetry.space_group_name_H-M   'P 1'
#
loop_
_entity.id
_entity.type
_entity.pdbx_description
1 polymer ?
#
loop_
_entity_poly.entity_id
_entity_poly.type
_entity_poly.pdbx_seq_one_letter_code
_entity_poly.pdbx_strand_id
1 'polypeptide(L)'
;MMRGTHVPDQLKQATLSEAGRRRVRSAKTVRTPVRTGASVRRRSALGFAVAACLVLVAGIGATAFAINGPGGFGPGKTVELESQDFTGGGGYSGPWYNPADDTFWSYKWAGYKYHFPVRCVGNNIESVTYEIEGERSYFEIIDNTVTAEQHDNGKHVFNYTKSVTFDYDHQESIDDQRIVEIYIGFPLPEEGKEAYELALAGKNSLEASRQLNTAIEKGAAREISTSRLKLTATFADGSMQTKTYRIAPVPDFDERYEAYSDARAAFQSIEPPSSGASQQEIDDYLGKMPQMPKLYTITELNEG
;
A
#
# COMPACT_ATOMS: atom_id res chain seq x y z
N MET A 1 -26.50 -25.63 -5.98
CA MET A 1 -27.00 -24.30 -5.52
C MET A 1 -25.79 -23.49 -5.07
N MET A 2 -25.65 -22.24 -5.52
CA MET A 2 -24.48 -21.42 -5.19
C MET A 2 -24.61 -20.78 -3.80
N ARG A 3 -23.53 -20.72 -3.04
CA ARG A 3 -23.35 -19.79 -1.92
C ARG A 3 -21.97 -19.15 -2.08
N GLY A 4 -21.94 -17.85 -2.34
CA GLY A 4 -20.71 -17.15 -2.68
C GLY A 4 -19.75 -17.01 -1.50
N THR A 5 -18.47 -16.84 -1.83
CA THR A 5 -17.40 -16.48 -0.88
C THR A 5 -17.80 -15.27 -0.04
N HIS A 6 -17.74 -15.45 1.27
CA HIS A 6 -18.22 -14.47 2.25
C HIS A 6 -17.08 -13.50 2.60
N VAL A 7 -17.15 -12.28 2.05
CA VAL A 7 -16.48 -11.12 2.67
C VAL A 7 -17.21 -10.83 3.98
N PRO A 8 -16.53 -10.67 5.13
CA PRO A 8 -17.18 -10.44 6.41
C PRO A 8 -18.29 -9.41 6.31
N ASP A 9 -19.50 -9.75 6.76
CA ASP A 9 -20.71 -8.98 6.48
C ASP A 9 -20.59 -7.53 6.95
N GLN A 10 -19.78 -7.26 7.98
CA GLN A 10 -19.44 -5.91 8.44
C GLN A 10 -18.66 -5.09 7.42
N LEU A 11 -17.61 -5.64 6.78
CA LEU A 11 -16.84 -4.96 5.73
C LEU A 11 -17.68 -4.73 4.47
N LYS A 12 -18.51 -5.72 4.11
CA LYS A 12 -19.43 -5.64 2.97
C LYS A 12 -20.56 -4.63 3.21
N GLN A 13 -21.13 -4.58 4.42
CA GLN A 13 -22.14 -3.57 4.76
C GLN A 13 -21.53 -2.18 4.94
N ALA A 14 -20.31 -2.04 5.48
CA ALA A 14 -19.61 -0.77 5.56
C ALA A 14 -19.42 -0.17 4.15
N THR A 15 -18.75 -0.89 3.25
CA THR A 15 -18.49 -0.45 1.87
C THR A 15 -19.78 -0.17 1.07
N LEU A 16 -20.80 -1.03 1.18
CA LEU A 16 -22.07 -0.81 0.48
C LEU A 16 -22.90 0.35 1.08
N SER A 17 -22.88 0.56 2.40
CA SER A 17 -23.56 1.69 3.03
C SER A 17 -22.89 3.02 2.71
N GLU A 18 -21.56 3.03 2.62
CA GLU A 18 -20.75 4.19 2.25
C GLU A 18 -21.03 4.59 0.79
N ALA A 19 -20.99 3.62 -0.14
CA ALA A 19 -21.37 3.84 -1.54
C ALA A 19 -22.84 4.31 -1.70
N GLY A 20 -23.76 3.76 -0.90
CA GLY A 20 -25.16 4.17 -0.87
C GLY A 20 -25.36 5.62 -0.39
N ARG A 21 -24.74 5.99 0.74
CA ARG A 21 -24.85 7.35 1.32
C ARG A 21 -24.20 8.42 0.43
N ARG A 22 -23.07 8.13 -0.21
CA ARG A 22 -22.41 9.06 -1.14
C ARG A 22 -23.28 9.36 -2.38
N ARG A 23 -23.99 8.37 -2.94
CA ARG A 23 -25.00 8.60 -4.01
C ARG A 23 -26.12 9.56 -3.56
N VAL A 24 -26.62 9.42 -2.33
CA VAL A 24 -27.70 10.27 -1.81
C VAL A 24 -27.25 11.71 -1.57
N ARG A 25 -25.99 11.95 -1.18
CA ARG A 25 -25.44 13.31 -1.07
C ARG A 25 -25.26 13.98 -2.44
N SER A 26 -24.79 13.25 -3.45
CA SER A 26 -24.61 13.79 -4.82
C SER A 26 -25.93 14.24 -5.48
N ALA A 27 -27.05 13.60 -5.12
CA ALA A 27 -28.38 13.95 -5.64
C ALA A 27 -29.01 15.23 -5.04
N LYS A 28 -28.39 15.88 -4.04
CA LYS A 28 -29.00 17.03 -3.34
C LYS A 28 -28.49 18.36 -3.88
N THR A 29 -29.07 18.79 -5.00
CA THR A 29 -28.78 20.04 -5.70
C THR A 29 -28.73 21.26 -4.78
N VAL A 30 -27.66 22.05 -4.94
CA VAL A 30 -27.40 23.29 -4.21
C VAL A 30 -28.54 24.30 -4.37
N ARG A 31 -29.03 24.84 -3.24
CA ARG A 31 -29.69 26.15 -3.17
C ARG A 31 -28.93 27.04 -2.19
N THR A 32 -28.13 27.95 -2.74
CA THR A 32 -27.48 29.04 -2.01
C THR A 32 -28.51 30.04 -1.49
N PRO A 33 -28.22 30.67 -0.34
CA PRO A 33 -28.28 32.13 -0.32
C PRO A 33 -26.99 32.76 0.20
N VAL A 34 -26.63 33.90 -0.39
CA VAL A 34 -25.49 34.73 -0.01
C VAL A 34 -25.92 35.76 1.04
N ARG A 35 -25.19 35.91 2.16
CA ARG A 35 -24.77 37.24 2.68
C ARG A 35 -23.85 37.22 3.92
N THR A 36 -22.68 37.86 3.76
CA THR A 36 -22.01 38.84 4.66
C THR A 36 -22.00 38.66 6.18
N GLY A 37 -20.80 38.75 6.78
CA GLY A 37 -20.64 39.58 8.00
C GLY A 37 -19.54 39.22 9.00
N ALA A 38 -18.58 40.15 9.15
CA ALA A 38 -17.84 40.50 10.39
C ALA A 38 -16.87 39.50 11.07
N SER A 39 -15.64 40.02 11.21
CA SER A 39 -14.50 39.58 12.01
C SER A 39 -14.72 39.35 13.52
N VAL A 40 -13.97 38.41 14.11
CA VAL A 40 -13.38 38.55 15.46
C VAL A 40 -11.91 38.07 15.45
N ARG A 41 -11.07 38.73 16.25
CA ARG A 41 -9.59 38.60 16.30
C ARG A 41 -9.13 38.37 17.75
N ARG A 42 -8.38 37.29 18.02
CA ARG A 42 -7.49 37.01 19.21
C ARG A 42 -6.62 35.79 18.80
N ARG A 43 -5.28 35.76 18.70
CA ARG A 43 -4.09 36.28 19.45
C ARG A 43 -3.73 35.56 20.77
N SER A 44 -2.84 34.57 20.66
CA SER A 44 -1.63 34.27 21.48
C SER A 44 -0.99 32.99 20.91
N ALA A 45 0.26 32.93 20.40
CA ALA A 45 1.58 33.00 21.08
C ALA A 45 1.81 31.82 22.05
N LEU A 46 2.98 31.13 22.16
CA LEU A 46 4.36 31.30 21.65
C LEU A 46 4.87 29.97 21.00
N GLY A 47 5.92 29.94 20.16
CA GLY A 47 7.36 29.76 20.54
C GLY A 47 7.81 28.31 20.25
N PHE A 48 8.99 27.98 19.72
CA PHE A 48 10.30 28.66 19.68
C PHE A 48 10.98 28.58 18.30
N ALA A 49 11.89 29.52 18.05
CA ALA A 49 12.98 29.37 17.09
C ALA A 49 14.30 29.34 17.87
N VAL A 50 15.28 28.55 17.42
CA VAL A 50 16.66 28.56 17.94
C VAL A 50 17.61 28.78 16.77
N ALA A 51 18.53 29.72 16.94
CA ALA A 51 19.48 30.13 15.91
C ALA A 51 20.91 29.67 16.23
N ALA A 52 21.73 29.70 15.19
CA ALA A 52 23.14 29.35 15.07
C ALA A 52 24.08 29.62 16.27
N CYS A 53 25.12 28.78 16.37
CA CYS A 53 26.44 29.14 16.87
C CYS A 53 27.54 28.68 15.90
N LEU A 54 28.47 29.58 15.58
CA LEU A 54 29.70 29.35 14.80
C LEU A 54 30.91 29.29 15.74
N VAL A 55 31.86 28.38 15.50
CA VAL A 55 33.27 28.52 15.93
C VAL A 55 34.20 27.99 14.82
N LEU A 56 35.37 28.62 14.66
CA LEU A 56 36.30 28.46 13.53
C LEU A 56 37.58 27.65 13.87
N VAL A 57 38.01 26.83 12.90
CA VAL A 57 39.38 26.66 12.32
C VAL A 57 40.62 26.54 13.22
N ALA A 58 41.34 25.41 13.09
CA ALA A 58 42.80 25.21 12.84
C ALA A 58 43.27 23.84 13.43
N GLY A 59 44.16 23.02 12.85
CA GLY A 59 44.84 22.99 11.54
C GLY A 59 46.03 22.00 11.57
N ILE A 60 46.46 21.46 10.41
CA ILE A 60 47.66 20.59 10.20
C ILE A 60 47.54 19.18 10.87
N GLY A 61 47.63 17.99 10.25
CA GLY A 61 47.84 17.46 8.88
C GLY A 61 47.81 15.91 8.99
N ALA A 62 48.00 15.05 7.97
CA ALA A 62 48.27 15.20 6.53
C ALA A 62 47.93 13.87 5.79
N THR A 63 48.34 13.73 4.51
CA THR A 63 48.35 12.50 3.67
C THR A 63 47.07 11.65 3.56
N ALA A 64 46.12 12.18 2.77
CA ALA A 64 45.55 11.54 1.58
C ALA A 64 45.15 10.03 1.57
N PHE A 65 43.84 9.81 1.47
CA PHE A 65 43.28 9.07 0.32
C PHE A 65 42.16 9.91 -0.30
N ALA A 66 42.19 10.10 -1.62
CA ALA A 66 41.13 10.79 -2.35
C ALA A 66 40.17 9.75 -2.94
N ILE A 67 38.90 9.79 -2.51
CA ILE A 67 37.79 9.14 -3.20
C ILE A 67 36.80 10.26 -3.55
N ASN A 68 36.67 10.53 -4.85
CA ASN A 68 35.89 11.67 -5.34
C ASN A 68 34.39 11.34 -5.35
N GLY A 69 33.62 12.09 -4.56
CA GLY A 69 32.16 12.09 -4.58
C GLY A 69 31.60 12.79 -3.33
N PRO A 70 30.62 13.70 -3.44
CA PRO A 70 29.97 14.32 -2.27
C PRO A 70 29.01 13.31 -1.60
N GLY A 71 29.57 12.32 -0.93
CA GLY A 71 28.84 11.22 -0.28
C GLY A 71 29.74 10.15 0.36
N GLY A 72 31.02 10.44 0.58
CA GLY A 72 32.00 9.50 1.13
C GLY A 72 31.79 9.21 2.63
N PHE A 73 30.85 8.33 2.95
CA PHE A 73 30.74 7.75 4.29
C PHE A 73 31.96 6.87 4.60
N GLY A 74 32.41 6.89 5.85
CA GLY A 74 33.52 6.05 6.32
C GLY A 74 33.18 4.55 6.29
N PRO A 75 34.15 3.67 6.55
CA PRO A 75 33.94 2.22 6.47
C PRO A 75 32.88 1.76 7.49
N GLY A 76 31.84 1.06 7.01
CA GLY A 76 31.06 0.13 7.84
C GLY A 76 29.58 0.43 8.10
N LYS A 77 28.98 1.46 7.50
CA LYS A 77 27.50 1.60 7.50
C LYS A 77 26.90 0.99 6.25
N THR A 78 26.40 -0.24 6.39
CA THR A 78 25.65 -0.94 5.34
C THR A 78 24.17 -0.96 5.71
N VAL A 79 23.33 -0.55 4.76
CA VAL A 79 21.87 -0.66 4.79
C VAL A 79 21.45 -1.66 3.72
N GLU A 80 20.65 -2.65 4.10
CA GLU A 80 20.07 -3.64 3.20
C GLU A 80 18.56 -3.77 3.41
N LEU A 81 17.84 -4.12 2.33
CA LEU A 81 16.39 -4.28 2.34
C LEU A 81 16.05 -5.78 2.37
N GLU A 82 15.54 -6.25 3.50
CA GLU A 82 14.90 -7.57 3.57
C GLU A 82 13.53 -7.50 2.89
N SER A 83 13.41 -8.23 1.78
CA SER A 83 12.19 -8.28 0.94
C SER A 83 11.80 -9.72 0.57
N GLN A 84 12.30 -10.70 1.32
CA GLN A 84 12.00 -12.12 1.13
C GLN A 84 10.51 -12.43 1.29
N ASP A 85 9.85 -11.77 2.23
CA ASP A 85 8.41 -11.96 2.53
C ASP A 85 7.49 -11.18 1.57
N PHE A 86 8.02 -10.26 0.76
CA PHE A 86 7.25 -9.58 -0.29
C PHE A 86 6.91 -10.56 -1.43
N THR A 87 5.83 -11.32 -1.30
CA THR A 87 5.32 -12.23 -2.35
C THR A 87 4.54 -11.50 -3.44
N GLY A 88 4.11 -10.26 -3.18
CA GLY A 88 3.07 -9.58 -3.94
C GLY A 88 1.65 -9.91 -3.49
N GLY A 89 1.50 -10.56 -2.32
CA GLY A 89 0.19 -10.72 -1.67
C GLY A 89 -0.53 -9.38 -1.47
N GLY A 90 -1.86 -9.40 -1.58
CA GLY A 90 -2.67 -8.20 -1.71
C GLY A 90 -3.99 -8.49 -2.41
N GLY A 91 -4.55 -7.50 -3.10
CA GLY A 91 -5.70 -7.73 -3.97
C GLY A 91 -6.38 -6.51 -4.57
N TYR A 92 -7.37 -6.79 -5.42
CA TYR A 92 -8.27 -5.81 -6.01
C TYR A 92 -9.11 -5.09 -4.94
N SER A 93 -9.04 -3.76 -4.91
CA SER A 93 -9.79 -2.94 -3.95
C SER A 93 -11.06 -2.30 -4.53
N GLY A 94 -11.42 -2.63 -5.78
CA GLY A 94 -12.51 -1.97 -6.51
C GLY A 94 -11.99 -0.92 -7.51
N PRO A 95 -12.86 0.00 -7.98
CA PRO A 95 -12.45 1.10 -8.84
C PRO A 95 -11.38 1.97 -8.17
N TRP A 96 -10.45 2.51 -8.97
CA TRP A 96 -9.40 3.40 -8.46
C TRP A 96 -9.98 4.62 -7.74
N TYR A 97 -9.56 4.84 -6.50
CA TYR A 97 -9.69 6.11 -5.82
C TYR A 97 -8.39 6.89 -6.04
N ASN A 98 -8.46 8.07 -6.64
CA ASN A 98 -7.30 8.92 -6.88
C ASN A 98 -7.06 9.86 -5.67
N PRO A 99 -6.00 9.65 -4.87
CA PRO A 99 -5.75 10.50 -3.70
C PRO A 99 -5.34 11.94 -4.05
N ALA A 100 -4.94 12.20 -5.29
CA ALA A 100 -4.52 13.53 -5.73
C ALA A 100 -5.70 14.49 -5.97
N ASP A 101 -6.92 13.99 -6.20
CA ASP A 101 -8.12 14.80 -6.46
C ASP A 101 -9.35 14.44 -5.62
N ASP A 102 -9.25 13.46 -4.70
CA ASP A 102 -10.36 12.94 -3.87
C ASP A 102 -11.55 12.43 -4.70
N THR A 103 -11.27 11.73 -5.81
CA THR A 103 -12.32 11.13 -6.65
C THR A 103 -12.16 9.64 -6.87
N PHE A 104 -13.30 8.94 -6.93
CA PHE A 104 -13.37 7.59 -7.50
C PHE A 104 -13.52 7.68 -9.02
N TRP A 105 -12.62 7.02 -9.73
CA TRP A 105 -12.69 6.87 -11.17
C TRP A 105 -13.61 5.69 -11.54
N SER A 106 -14.01 5.61 -12.81
CA SER A 106 -14.94 4.55 -13.28
C SER A 106 -14.35 3.14 -13.15
N TYR A 107 -15.19 2.10 -13.25
CA TYR A 107 -14.76 0.68 -13.26
C TYR A 107 -13.67 0.34 -14.30
N LYS A 108 -13.44 1.19 -15.31
CA LYS A 108 -12.35 1.07 -16.29
C LYS A 108 -10.95 1.31 -15.69
N TRP A 109 -10.87 1.70 -14.42
CA TRP A 109 -9.65 1.85 -13.63
C TRP A 109 -9.73 0.99 -12.38
N ALA A 110 -8.69 0.22 -12.10
CA ALA A 110 -8.60 -0.62 -10.92
C ALA A 110 -7.68 0.01 -9.86
N GLY A 111 -8.08 -0.09 -8.60
CA GLY A 111 -7.20 0.04 -7.46
C GLY A 111 -6.74 -1.35 -7.01
N TYR A 112 -5.45 -1.48 -6.70
CA TYR A 112 -4.85 -2.70 -6.18
C TYR A 112 -3.94 -2.37 -5.01
N LYS A 113 -4.00 -3.19 -3.97
CA LYS A 113 -3.20 -3.06 -2.75
C LYS A 113 -2.22 -4.21 -2.66
N TYR A 114 -0.96 -3.93 -2.34
CA TYR A 114 0.04 -4.92 -1.96
C TYR A 114 0.34 -4.79 -0.48
N HIS A 115 0.39 -5.90 0.24
CA HIS A 115 1.00 -5.94 1.57
C HIS A 115 2.45 -5.45 1.48
N PHE A 116 2.93 -4.79 2.53
CA PHE A 116 4.28 -4.21 2.57
C PHE A 116 5.22 -4.87 3.60
N PRO A 117 5.42 -6.21 3.58
CA PRO A 117 6.33 -6.90 4.51
C PRO A 117 7.79 -6.75 4.05
N VAL A 118 8.31 -5.54 4.13
CA VAL A 118 9.72 -5.23 3.89
C VAL A 118 10.32 -4.61 5.14
N ARG A 119 11.61 -4.89 5.39
CA ARG A 119 12.34 -4.35 6.54
C ARG A 119 13.71 -3.87 6.11
N CYS A 120 14.22 -2.87 6.82
CA CYS A 120 15.59 -2.42 6.72
C CYS A 120 16.44 -3.15 7.76
N VAL A 121 17.61 -3.63 7.37
CA VAL A 121 18.64 -4.14 8.28
C VAL A 121 19.95 -3.38 8.11
N GLY A 122 20.66 -3.19 9.22
CA GLY A 122 21.94 -2.51 9.27
C GLY A 122 22.36 -2.21 10.71
N ASN A 123 23.38 -1.35 10.86
CA ASN A 123 23.90 -0.97 12.17
C ASN A 123 23.66 0.52 12.44
N ASN A 124 23.34 0.86 13.70
CA ASN A 124 23.20 2.25 14.18
C ASN A 124 22.10 3.05 13.44
N ILE A 125 21.04 2.39 12.97
CA ILE A 125 19.86 3.01 12.34
C ILE A 125 18.86 3.37 13.46
N GLU A 126 18.31 4.57 13.40
CA GLU A 126 17.29 5.08 14.32
C GLU A 126 15.89 4.97 13.72
N SER A 127 15.74 5.39 12.46
CA SER A 127 14.46 5.32 11.74
C SER A 127 14.67 5.04 10.25
N VAL A 128 13.60 4.55 9.62
CA VAL A 128 13.56 4.13 8.23
C VAL A 128 12.38 4.82 7.57
N THR A 129 12.64 5.62 6.54
CA THR A 129 11.60 6.25 5.72
C THR A 129 11.55 5.59 4.36
N TYR A 130 10.36 5.17 3.95
CA TYR A 130 10.08 4.70 2.61
C TYR A 130 9.34 5.78 1.82
N GLU A 131 9.75 6.02 0.59
CA GLU A 131 9.04 6.87 -0.37
C GLU A 131 8.69 6.06 -1.62
N ILE A 132 7.50 6.28 -2.19
CA ILE A 132 7.07 5.61 -3.42
C ILE A 132 6.88 6.63 -4.55
N GLU A 133 7.72 6.49 -5.59
CA GLU A 133 7.63 7.27 -6.81
C GLU A 133 6.77 6.53 -7.85
N GLY A 134 5.92 7.28 -8.53
CA GLY A 134 4.92 6.78 -9.46
C GLY A 134 3.69 7.68 -9.40
N GLU A 135 3.10 8.00 -10.56
CA GLU A 135 1.97 8.92 -10.65
C GLU A 135 0.80 8.45 -9.77
N ARG A 136 0.42 7.18 -9.93
CA ARG A 136 -0.72 6.53 -9.27
C ARG A 136 -0.30 5.58 -8.14
N SER A 137 0.91 5.73 -7.61
CA SER A 137 1.46 4.85 -6.56
C SER A 137 1.55 5.58 -5.22
N TYR A 138 1.03 4.99 -4.16
CA TYR A 138 0.94 5.56 -2.82
C TYR A 138 1.19 4.47 -1.78
N PHE A 139 1.46 4.87 -0.54
CA PHE A 139 1.14 4.04 0.62
C PHE A 139 -0.29 4.36 1.06
N GLU A 140 -1.10 3.33 1.25
CA GLU A 140 -2.32 3.42 2.05
C GLU A 140 -1.98 3.07 3.50
N ILE A 141 -2.41 3.93 4.42
CA ILE A 141 -2.36 3.71 5.86
C ILE A 141 -3.79 3.57 6.35
N ILE A 142 -4.12 2.38 6.85
CA ILE A 142 -5.40 2.06 7.48
C ILE A 142 -5.22 2.25 8.99
N ASP A 143 -5.86 3.26 9.57
CA ASP A 143 -5.84 3.53 11.01
C ASP A 143 -6.88 2.67 11.73
N ASN A 144 -6.42 1.64 12.44
CA ASN A 144 -7.26 0.70 13.20
C ASN A 144 -7.82 1.33 14.50
N THR A 145 -7.33 2.51 14.90
CA THR A 145 -7.75 3.22 16.12
C THR A 145 -8.93 4.18 15.91
N VAL A 146 -9.36 4.41 14.67
CA VAL A 146 -10.50 5.31 14.37
C VAL A 146 -11.79 4.78 14.98
N THR A 147 -12.33 5.51 15.97
CA THR A 147 -13.64 5.18 16.54
C THR A 147 -14.78 5.59 15.60
N ALA A 148 -15.95 4.98 15.74
CA ALA A 148 -17.14 5.36 14.98
C ALA A 148 -17.51 6.85 15.14
N GLU A 149 -17.34 7.40 16.35
CA GLU A 149 -17.54 8.83 16.61
C GLU A 149 -16.51 9.71 15.88
N GLN A 150 -15.23 9.31 15.84
CA GLN A 150 -14.22 10.04 15.08
C GLN A 150 -14.53 9.99 13.58
N HIS A 151 -14.97 8.84 13.06
CA HIS A 151 -15.36 8.67 11.67
C HIS A 151 -16.58 9.53 11.29
N ASP A 152 -17.63 9.55 12.11
CA ASP A 152 -18.81 10.38 11.89
C ASP A 152 -18.49 11.90 11.97
N ASN A 153 -17.44 12.26 12.71
CA ASN A 153 -16.87 13.62 12.76
C ASN A 153 -15.83 13.89 11.64
N GLY A 154 -15.63 12.98 10.69
CA GLY A 154 -14.82 13.18 9.49
C GLY A 154 -13.36 12.71 9.59
N LYS A 155 -12.96 11.95 10.62
CA LYS A 155 -11.65 11.26 10.62
C LYS A 155 -11.69 10.09 9.64
N HIS A 156 -10.81 10.09 8.65
CA HIS A 156 -10.73 9.01 7.67
C HIS A 156 -9.89 7.83 8.19
N VAL A 157 -10.44 6.62 8.03
CA VAL A 157 -9.73 5.35 8.31
C VAL A 157 -8.58 5.15 7.32
N PHE A 158 -8.82 5.46 6.04
CA PHE A 158 -7.84 5.32 4.97
C PHE A 158 -7.14 6.65 4.71
N ASN A 159 -5.82 6.64 4.77
CA ASN A 159 -4.96 7.80 4.53
C ASN A 159 -3.95 7.43 3.44
N TYR A 160 -3.70 8.34 2.50
CA TYR A 160 -2.84 8.06 1.35
C TYR A 160 -1.66 9.02 1.30
N THR A 161 -0.45 8.50 1.19
CA THR A 161 0.79 9.28 1.25
C THR A 161 1.81 8.78 0.23
N LYS A 162 2.76 9.63 -0.16
CA LYS A 162 3.94 9.21 -0.95
C LYS A 162 5.09 8.73 -0.06
N SER A 163 5.03 8.97 1.26
CA SER A 163 6.09 8.66 2.22
C SER A 163 5.54 8.12 3.53
N VAL A 164 6.21 7.12 4.11
CA VAL A 164 5.90 6.53 5.41
C VAL A 164 7.19 6.24 6.18
N THR A 165 7.19 6.53 7.48
CA THR A 165 8.33 6.29 8.38
C THR A 165 8.00 5.22 9.42
N PHE A 166 9.03 4.46 9.79
CA PHE A 166 9.06 3.46 10.84
C PHE A 166 10.26 3.73 11.76
N ASP A 167 10.09 3.47 13.05
CA ASP A 167 11.22 3.37 13.99
C ASP A 167 11.98 2.08 13.69
N TYR A 168 13.30 2.06 13.83
CA TYR A 168 14.10 0.89 13.43
C TYR A 168 13.74 -0.39 14.21
N ASP A 169 13.33 -0.24 15.47
CA ASP A 169 12.92 -1.35 16.35
C ASP A 169 11.43 -1.75 16.16
N HIS A 170 10.64 -1.00 15.36
CA HIS A 170 9.22 -1.27 15.09
C HIS A 170 8.91 -0.99 13.60
N GLN A 171 9.30 -1.95 12.74
CA GLN A 171 9.18 -1.88 11.27
C GLN A 171 8.01 -2.70 10.72
N GLU A 172 7.11 -3.15 11.59
CA GLU A 172 5.90 -3.87 11.22
C GLU A 172 4.99 -2.99 10.36
N SER A 173 4.70 -3.44 9.13
CA SER A 173 3.68 -2.81 8.29
C SER A 173 2.25 -3.12 8.76
N ILE A 174 2.07 -4.01 9.74
CA ILE A 174 0.77 -4.38 10.32
C ILE A 174 0.94 -4.51 11.83
N ASP A 175 0.25 -3.66 12.58
CA ASP A 175 0.17 -3.70 14.04
C ASP A 175 -1.25 -3.35 14.54
N ASP A 176 -1.44 -3.33 15.86
CA ASP A 176 -2.72 -3.01 16.50
C ASP A 176 -3.24 -1.59 16.19
N GLN A 177 -2.36 -0.68 15.76
CA GLN A 177 -2.69 0.72 15.45
C GLN A 177 -2.92 0.95 13.96
N ARG A 178 -2.13 0.32 13.08
CA ARG A 178 -2.15 0.59 11.64
C ARG A 178 -1.82 -0.60 10.75
N ILE A 179 -2.31 -0.52 9.52
CA ILE A 179 -1.87 -1.33 8.37
C ILE A 179 -1.27 -0.37 7.34
N VAL A 180 -0.12 -0.72 6.77
CA VAL A 180 0.57 0.00 5.70
C VAL A 180 0.68 -0.91 4.48
N GLU A 181 0.09 -0.48 3.36
CA GLU A 181 0.06 -1.20 2.09
C GLU A 181 0.53 -0.30 0.95
N ILE A 182 1.10 -0.86 -0.11
CA ILE A 182 1.32 -0.11 -1.36
C ILE A 182 0.01 -0.12 -2.14
N TYR A 183 -0.54 1.06 -2.42
CA TYR A 183 -1.74 1.26 -3.22
C TYR A 183 -1.40 1.81 -4.61
N ILE A 184 -1.80 1.09 -5.66
CA ILE A 184 -1.59 1.50 -7.05
C ILE A 184 -2.89 1.57 -7.86
N GLY A 185 -2.91 2.50 -8.82
CA GLY A 185 -4.02 2.71 -9.75
C GLY A 185 -3.59 2.50 -11.20
N PHE A 186 -4.36 1.73 -11.96
CA PHE A 186 -4.06 1.47 -13.38
C PHE A 186 -5.34 1.34 -14.22
N PRO A 187 -5.28 1.64 -15.53
CA PRO A 187 -6.41 1.37 -16.41
C PRO A 187 -6.54 -0.14 -16.58
N LEU A 188 -7.75 -0.68 -16.44
CA LEU A 188 -7.98 -2.08 -16.80
C LEU A 188 -7.66 -2.29 -18.28
N PRO A 189 -7.06 -3.43 -18.66
CA PRO A 189 -6.95 -3.82 -20.07
C PRO A 189 -8.35 -4.20 -20.60
N GLU A 190 -8.49 -4.37 -21.91
CA GLU A 190 -9.83 -4.50 -22.53
C GLU A 190 -10.52 -5.80 -22.10
N GLU A 191 -9.76 -6.89 -22.04
CA GLU A 191 -10.21 -8.21 -21.55
C GLU A 191 -10.78 -8.12 -20.12
N GLY A 192 -10.19 -7.25 -19.28
CA GLY A 192 -10.67 -6.98 -17.93
C GLY A 192 -11.97 -6.17 -17.91
N LYS A 193 -12.14 -5.21 -18.81
CA LYS A 193 -13.39 -4.43 -18.94
C LYS A 193 -14.54 -5.30 -19.42
N GLU A 194 -14.32 -6.12 -20.45
CA GLU A 194 -15.32 -7.05 -20.98
C GLU A 194 -15.82 -8.01 -19.90
N ALA A 195 -14.89 -8.62 -19.15
CA ALA A 195 -15.22 -9.50 -18.03
C ALA A 195 -15.98 -8.76 -16.90
N TYR A 196 -15.61 -7.51 -16.60
CA TYR A 196 -16.33 -6.67 -15.63
C TYR A 196 -17.74 -6.31 -16.11
N GLU A 197 -17.93 -6.01 -17.41
CA GLU A 197 -19.23 -5.70 -18.00
C GLU A 197 -20.16 -6.91 -18.02
N LEU A 198 -19.64 -8.12 -18.26
CA LEU A 198 -20.38 -9.37 -18.07
C LEU A 198 -20.84 -9.55 -16.60
N ALA A 199 -19.97 -9.24 -15.63
CA ALA A 199 -20.33 -9.29 -14.22
C ALA A 199 -21.43 -8.25 -13.85
N LEU A 200 -21.32 -7.01 -14.34
CA LEU A 200 -22.34 -5.96 -14.16
C LEU A 200 -23.69 -6.34 -14.81
N ALA A 201 -23.66 -7.04 -15.95
CA ALA A 201 -24.86 -7.55 -16.63
C ALA A 201 -25.50 -8.76 -15.93
N GLY A 202 -24.98 -9.21 -14.78
CA GLY A 202 -25.42 -10.43 -14.08
C GLY A 202 -25.05 -11.73 -14.81
N LYS A 203 -24.19 -11.66 -15.84
CA LYS A 203 -23.71 -12.79 -16.64
C LYS A 203 -22.35 -13.29 -16.15
N ASN A 204 -22.08 -13.19 -14.85
CA ASN A 204 -20.81 -13.62 -14.29
C ASN A 204 -20.67 -15.15 -14.39
N SER A 205 -19.67 -15.62 -15.14
CA SER A 205 -19.25 -17.02 -15.17
C SER A 205 -17.94 -17.19 -14.39
N LEU A 206 -17.59 -18.43 -14.04
CA LEU A 206 -16.27 -18.73 -13.45
C LEU A 206 -15.13 -18.27 -14.38
N GLU A 207 -15.32 -18.43 -15.68
CA GLU A 207 -14.38 -17.98 -16.73
C GLU A 207 -14.24 -16.45 -16.76
N ALA A 208 -15.34 -15.69 -16.75
CA ALA A 208 -15.29 -14.23 -16.69
C ALA A 208 -14.66 -13.73 -15.38
N SER A 209 -14.95 -14.39 -14.25
CA SER A 209 -14.28 -14.09 -12.97
C SER A 209 -12.77 -14.36 -13.03
N ARG A 210 -12.33 -15.47 -13.65
CA ARG A 210 -10.90 -15.79 -13.87
C ARG A 210 -10.26 -14.75 -14.78
N GLN A 211 -10.88 -14.42 -15.91
CA GLN A 211 -10.42 -13.42 -16.87
C GLN A 211 -10.22 -12.04 -16.20
N LEU A 212 -11.20 -11.58 -15.42
CA LEU A 212 -11.11 -10.32 -14.67
C LEU A 212 -9.96 -10.34 -13.66
N ASN A 213 -9.83 -11.39 -12.85
CA ASN A 213 -8.76 -11.51 -11.86
C ASN A 213 -7.38 -11.50 -12.51
N THR A 214 -7.18 -12.30 -13.58
CA THR A 214 -5.93 -12.33 -14.35
C THR A 214 -5.62 -10.97 -14.98
N ALA A 215 -6.62 -10.27 -15.53
CA ALA A 215 -6.45 -8.94 -16.11
C ALA A 215 -6.04 -7.88 -15.07
N ILE A 216 -6.63 -7.94 -13.87
CA ILE A 216 -6.26 -7.09 -12.73
C ILE A 216 -4.81 -7.36 -12.32
N GLU A 217 -4.43 -8.60 -12.11
CA GLU A 217 -3.12 -8.98 -11.56
C GLU A 217 -1.99 -8.67 -12.54
N LYS A 218 -2.18 -8.95 -13.83
CA LYS A 218 -1.24 -8.53 -14.88
C LYS A 218 -1.18 -7.00 -15.05
N GLY A 219 -2.28 -6.29 -14.84
CA GLY A 219 -2.32 -4.83 -14.86
C GLY A 219 -1.55 -4.22 -13.67
N ALA A 220 -1.79 -4.74 -12.46
CA ALA A 220 -1.11 -4.36 -11.24
C ALA A 220 0.41 -4.60 -11.35
N ALA A 221 0.80 -5.80 -11.81
CA ALA A 221 2.19 -6.18 -12.01
C ALA A 221 2.94 -5.25 -12.99
N ARG A 222 2.26 -4.78 -14.04
CA ARG A 222 2.80 -3.79 -14.99
C ARG A 222 2.98 -2.43 -14.32
N GLU A 223 1.94 -1.91 -13.66
CA GLU A 223 1.97 -0.57 -13.04
C GLU A 223 3.03 -0.48 -11.93
N ILE A 224 3.10 -1.46 -11.02
CA ILE A 224 4.09 -1.45 -9.93
C ILE A 224 5.53 -1.49 -10.46
N SER A 225 5.79 -2.15 -11.60
CA SER A 225 7.12 -2.20 -12.24
C SER A 225 7.62 -0.84 -12.74
N THR A 226 6.70 0.09 -13.01
CA THR A 226 7.04 1.48 -13.36
C THR A 226 7.46 2.30 -12.14
N SER A 227 6.99 1.92 -10.95
CA SER A 227 7.21 2.64 -9.69
C SER A 227 8.65 2.48 -9.17
N ARG A 228 9.08 3.37 -8.26
CA ARG A 228 10.32 3.23 -7.49
C ARG A 228 10.01 3.26 -6.01
N LEU A 229 10.64 2.38 -5.25
CA LEU A 229 10.62 2.41 -3.79
C LEU A 229 11.97 2.96 -3.33
N LYS A 230 11.98 4.13 -2.72
CA LYS A 230 13.17 4.68 -2.07
C LYS A 230 13.14 4.33 -0.59
N LEU A 231 14.27 3.88 -0.08
CA LEU A 231 14.54 3.60 1.32
C LEU A 231 15.57 4.63 1.79
N THR A 232 15.23 5.44 2.79
CA THR A 232 16.17 6.33 3.46
C THR A 232 16.29 5.90 4.92
N ALA A 233 17.42 5.32 5.27
CA ALA A 233 17.77 5.03 6.66
C ALA A 233 18.41 6.28 7.29
N THR A 234 17.90 6.69 8.45
CA THR A 234 18.49 7.72 9.29
C THR A 234 19.25 7.04 10.42
N PHE A 235 20.54 7.33 10.55
CA PHE A 235 21.39 6.79 11.60
C PHE A 235 21.38 7.67 12.84
N ALA A 236 21.66 7.08 14.01
CA ALA A 236 21.64 7.78 15.31
C ALA A 236 22.68 8.93 15.48
N ASP A 237 23.57 9.14 14.50
CA ASP A 237 24.45 10.32 14.42
C ASP A 237 23.90 11.42 13.49
N GLY A 238 22.65 11.31 13.06
CA GLY A 238 21.97 12.22 12.13
C GLY A 238 22.39 12.06 10.67
N SER A 239 23.30 11.13 10.34
CA SER A 239 23.61 10.83 8.94
C SER A 239 22.48 10.03 8.27
N MET A 240 22.41 10.06 6.95
CA MET A 240 21.39 9.35 6.17
C MET A 240 22.01 8.57 5.02
N GLN A 241 21.46 7.40 4.71
CA GLN A 241 21.77 6.63 3.49
C GLN A 241 20.47 6.32 2.75
N THR A 242 20.42 6.68 1.47
CA THR A 242 19.29 6.39 0.59
C THR A 242 19.66 5.30 -0.42
N LYS A 243 18.72 4.39 -0.67
CA LYS A 243 18.78 3.37 -1.73
C LYS A 243 17.48 3.34 -2.51
N THR A 244 17.57 3.20 -3.82
CA THR A 244 16.41 3.13 -4.72
C THR A 244 16.19 1.69 -5.18
N TYR A 245 14.94 1.24 -5.19
CA TYR A 245 14.55 -0.12 -5.55
C TYR A 245 13.46 -0.14 -6.62
N ARG A 246 13.41 -1.23 -7.38
CA ARG A 246 12.29 -1.59 -8.27
C ARG A 246 11.65 -2.87 -7.78
N ILE A 247 10.32 -2.84 -7.66
CA ILE A 247 9.48 -4.03 -7.52
C ILE A 247 9.12 -4.49 -8.93
N ALA A 248 9.37 -5.74 -9.31
CA ALA A 248 9.09 -6.26 -10.64
C ALA A 248 8.50 -7.68 -10.58
N PRO A 249 7.60 -8.06 -11.50
CA PRO A 249 7.15 -9.45 -11.61
C PRO A 249 8.31 -10.37 -11.98
N VAL A 250 8.28 -11.61 -11.47
CA VAL A 250 9.23 -12.66 -11.86
C VAL A 250 9.05 -13.05 -13.33
N PRO A 251 10.08 -13.60 -14.02
CA PRO A 251 9.98 -13.96 -15.44
C PRO A 251 8.85 -14.95 -15.76
N ASP A 252 8.53 -15.84 -14.81
CA ASP A 252 7.49 -16.86 -14.85
C ASP A 252 6.20 -16.45 -14.11
N PHE A 253 5.94 -15.14 -13.98
CA PHE A 253 4.77 -14.59 -13.27
C PHE A 253 3.45 -15.18 -13.76
N ASP A 254 3.26 -15.24 -15.08
CA ASP A 254 2.02 -15.71 -15.70
C ASP A 254 1.73 -17.17 -15.33
N GLU A 255 2.75 -18.04 -15.41
CA GLU A 255 2.65 -19.47 -15.09
C GLU A 255 2.39 -19.70 -13.59
N ARG A 256 3.10 -18.97 -12.71
CA ARG A 256 2.90 -19.03 -11.26
C ARG A 256 1.51 -18.55 -10.84
N TYR A 257 1.04 -17.44 -11.43
CA TYR A 257 -0.27 -16.90 -11.12
C TYR A 257 -1.39 -17.81 -11.62
N GLU A 258 -1.25 -18.39 -12.82
CA GLU A 258 -2.20 -19.36 -13.35
C GLU A 258 -2.30 -20.60 -12.44
N ALA A 259 -1.17 -21.22 -12.08
CA ALA A 259 -1.15 -22.36 -11.17
C ALA A 259 -1.76 -22.05 -9.79
N TYR A 260 -1.51 -20.84 -9.26
CA TYR A 260 -2.16 -20.35 -8.03
C TYR A 260 -3.68 -20.18 -8.20
N SER A 261 -4.12 -19.60 -9.32
CA SER A 261 -5.54 -19.42 -9.63
C SER A 261 -6.27 -20.77 -9.75
N ASP A 262 -5.66 -21.77 -10.39
CA ASP A 262 -6.20 -23.12 -10.48
C ASP A 262 -6.28 -23.81 -9.11
N ALA A 263 -5.23 -23.72 -8.30
CA ALA A 263 -5.23 -24.24 -6.94
C ALA A 263 -6.32 -23.56 -6.09
N ARG A 264 -6.54 -22.24 -6.24
CA ARG A 264 -7.60 -21.49 -5.55
C ARG A 264 -8.99 -21.89 -5.99
N ALA A 265 -9.20 -22.14 -7.28
CA ALA A 265 -10.47 -22.66 -7.81
C ALA A 265 -10.77 -24.09 -7.29
N ALA A 266 -9.75 -24.95 -7.24
CA ALA A 266 -9.87 -26.28 -6.64
C ALA A 266 -10.19 -26.21 -5.14
N PHE A 267 -9.52 -25.33 -4.38
CA PHE A 267 -9.79 -25.12 -2.96
C PHE A 267 -11.22 -24.62 -2.69
N GLN A 268 -11.78 -23.76 -3.53
CA GLN A 268 -13.18 -23.31 -3.41
C GLN A 268 -14.21 -24.45 -3.59
N SER A 269 -13.80 -25.61 -4.11
CA SER A 269 -14.63 -26.81 -4.22
C SER A 269 -14.54 -27.74 -3.00
N ILE A 270 -13.67 -27.45 -2.04
CA ILE A 270 -13.54 -28.18 -0.78
C ILE A 270 -14.60 -27.66 0.21
N GLU A 271 -15.35 -28.55 0.83
CA GLU A 271 -16.35 -28.17 1.84
C GLU A 271 -15.66 -27.55 3.07
N PRO A 272 -16.05 -26.33 3.49
CA PRO A 272 -15.47 -25.70 4.68
C PRO A 272 -15.92 -26.42 5.96
N PRO A 273 -15.13 -26.35 7.05
CA PRO A 273 -15.50 -26.93 8.34
C PRO A 273 -16.85 -26.40 8.83
N SER A 274 -17.62 -27.26 9.48
CA SER A 274 -18.90 -26.85 10.09
C SER A 274 -18.68 -25.83 11.22
N SER A 275 -19.73 -25.09 11.60
CA SER A 275 -19.65 -24.13 12.71
C SER A 275 -19.37 -24.74 14.09
N GLY A 276 -19.40 -26.08 14.20
CA GLY A 276 -19.03 -26.83 15.41
C GLY A 276 -17.73 -27.62 15.26
N ALA A 277 -16.95 -27.37 14.20
CA ALA A 277 -15.66 -28.02 13.98
C ALA A 277 -14.65 -27.69 15.08
N SER A 278 -13.79 -28.65 15.39
CA SER A 278 -12.64 -28.45 16.27
C SER A 278 -11.60 -27.52 15.65
N GLN A 279 -10.74 -26.92 16.48
CA GLN A 279 -9.63 -26.09 16.00
C GLN A 279 -8.72 -26.87 15.03
N GLN A 280 -8.49 -28.17 15.29
CA GLN A 280 -7.69 -29.01 14.40
C GLN A 280 -8.32 -29.17 13.01
N GLU A 281 -9.64 -29.34 12.90
CA GLU A 281 -10.34 -29.40 11.61
C GLU A 281 -10.29 -28.07 10.85
N ILE A 282 -10.29 -26.94 11.59
CA ILE A 282 -10.12 -25.60 11.04
C ILE A 282 -8.69 -25.43 10.52
N ASP A 283 -7.67 -25.80 11.31
CA ASP A 283 -6.26 -25.70 10.94
C ASP A 283 -5.93 -26.63 9.76
N ASP A 284 -6.45 -27.86 9.73
CA ASP A 284 -6.33 -28.82 8.62
C ASP A 284 -7.02 -28.33 7.33
N TYR A 285 -8.05 -27.49 7.43
CA TYR A 285 -8.68 -26.85 6.27
C TYR A 285 -7.88 -25.63 5.80
N LEU A 286 -7.42 -24.78 6.72
CA LEU A 286 -6.60 -23.61 6.40
C LEU A 286 -5.23 -24.02 5.83
N GLY A 287 -4.64 -25.13 6.30
CA GLY A 287 -3.41 -25.71 5.76
C GLY A 287 -3.54 -26.24 4.32
N LYS A 288 -4.77 -26.47 3.83
CA LYS A 288 -5.04 -26.77 2.40
C LYS A 288 -5.18 -25.52 1.55
N MET A 289 -5.22 -24.32 2.15
CA MET A 289 -5.39 -23.08 1.40
C MET A 289 -4.12 -22.81 0.57
N PRO A 290 -4.25 -22.63 -0.75
CA PRO A 290 -3.11 -22.28 -1.60
C PRO A 290 -2.49 -20.97 -1.14
N GLN A 291 -1.19 -21.00 -0.86
CA GLN A 291 -0.41 -19.83 -0.49
C GLN A 291 -0.04 -19.02 -1.75
N MET A 292 0.03 -17.70 -1.60
CA MET A 292 0.45 -16.82 -2.71
C MET A 292 1.91 -17.15 -3.07
N PRO A 293 2.23 -17.55 -4.33
CA PRO A 293 3.60 -17.79 -4.73
C PRO A 293 4.42 -16.49 -4.71
N LYS A 294 5.75 -16.60 -4.72
CA LYS A 294 6.64 -15.45 -4.93
C LYS A 294 6.47 -14.95 -6.37
N LEU A 295 5.59 -13.96 -6.56
CA LEU A 295 5.28 -13.37 -7.88
C LEU A 295 6.19 -12.20 -8.23
N TYR A 296 6.91 -11.62 -7.27
CA TYR A 296 7.71 -10.42 -7.47
C TYR A 296 9.11 -10.55 -6.86
N THR A 297 10.05 -9.81 -7.44
CA THR A 297 11.34 -9.47 -6.82
C THR A 297 11.37 -7.99 -6.48
N ILE A 298 12.14 -7.64 -5.45
CA ILE A 298 12.59 -6.26 -5.23
C ILE A 298 14.09 -6.25 -5.53
N THR A 299 14.56 -5.28 -6.32
CA THR A 299 15.95 -5.20 -6.75
C THR A 299 16.47 -3.78 -6.60
N GLU A 300 17.63 -3.64 -5.98
CA GLU A 300 18.33 -2.36 -5.83
C GLU A 300 18.71 -1.82 -7.22
N LEU A 301 18.40 -0.56 -7.47
CA LEU A 301 18.83 0.18 -8.64
C LEU A 301 20.07 0.96 -8.27
N ASN A 302 21.22 0.54 -8.81
CA ASN A 302 22.44 1.33 -8.75
C ASN A 302 22.22 2.61 -9.57
N GLU A 303 22.04 3.75 -8.91
CA GLU A 303 22.12 5.06 -9.53
C GLU A 303 23.60 5.30 -9.91
N GLY A 304 23.87 5.40 -11.21
CA GLY A 304 25.22 5.50 -11.79
C GLY A 304 25.58 6.90 -12.28
#